data_AF-A0A024U8V9-F1
#
_entry.id   AF-A0A024U8V9-F1
#
_cell.length_a   1.000
_cell.length_b   1.000
_cell.length_c   1.000
_cell.angle_alpha   90.00
_cell.angle_beta   90.00
_cell.angle_gamma   90.00
#
_symmetry.space_group_name_H-M   'P 1'
#
loop_
_entity.id
_entity.type
_entity.pdbx_description
1 polymer ?
#
loop_
_entity_poly.entity_id
_entity_poly.type
_entity_poly.pdbx_seq_one_letter_code
_entity_poly.pdbx_strand_id
1 'polypeptide(L)'
;MADSSLIPTKHLNLSTNFSADPKRRSSSRYFPYLFKFHVPQPTCVFCGSIETYHHFLFICRYGQSVWQYFKKIQQILECPFPRNELELFFELPKPPDGYYVRGYLKIWPIVRACVYYQIWLQRADLMFRPDLPLKTPLETAIHAASLNYLNLMILIRDLPPQKGYTKVFNVLRVLSDIRG
;
A
#
# COMPACT_ATOMS: atom_id res chain seq x y z
N MET A 1 30.24 2.85 23.04
CA MET A 1 30.23 4.28 22.65
C MET A 1 29.67 4.34 21.24
N ALA A 2 28.36 4.59 21.12
CA ALA A 2 27.68 4.61 19.83
C ALA A 2 27.73 6.03 19.27
N ASP A 3 28.30 6.15 18.07
CA ASP A 3 28.41 7.38 17.30
C ASP A 3 27.00 7.97 17.09
N SER A 4 26.77 9.11 17.72
CA SER A 4 25.51 9.85 17.65
C SER A 4 25.54 10.67 16.37
N SER A 5 25.42 10.01 15.21
CA SER A 5 25.37 10.72 13.93
C SER A 5 24.12 11.60 13.90
N LEU A 6 24.31 12.86 14.27
CA LEU A 6 23.33 13.92 14.25
C LEU A 6 22.70 13.98 12.86
N ILE A 7 21.37 13.89 12.81
CA ILE A 7 20.61 13.99 11.57
C ILE A 7 21.01 15.30 10.87
N PRO A 8 21.47 15.27 9.60
CA PRO A 8 21.92 16.46 8.91
C PRO A 8 20.77 17.47 8.73
N THR A 9 20.76 18.55 9.52
CA THR A 9 19.74 19.61 9.47
C THR A 9 19.98 20.65 8.37
N LYS A 10 20.91 20.37 7.44
CA LYS A 10 21.34 21.32 6.41
C LYS A 10 20.19 21.75 5.49
N HIS A 11 19.23 20.86 5.24
CA HIS A 11 18.02 21.11 4.45
C HIS A 11 17.00 22.01 5.18
N LEU A 12 17.19 22.27 6.46
CA LEU A 12 16.34 23.14 7.29
C LEU A 12 17.00 24.51 7.55
N ASN A 13 18.13 24.82 6.89
CA ASN A 13 18.95 26.02 7.17
C ASN A 13 19.37 26.17 8.65
N LEU A 14 19.45 25.06 9.39
CA LEU A 14 19.92 25.05 10.77
C LEU A 14 21.39 24.60 10.83
N SER A 15 22.17 25.22 11.73
CA SER A 15 23.56 24.85 11.95
C SER A 15 23.66 23.37 12.34
N THR A 16 24.67 22.66 11.83
CA THR A 16 24.88 21.21 12.03
C THR A 16 24.99 20.78 13.49
N ASN A 17 25.31 21.72 14.39
CA ASN A 17 25.48 21.46 15.82
C ASN A 17 24.28 21.92 16.66
N PHE A 18 23.13 22.22 16.04
CA PHE A 18 21.94 22.75 16.72
C PHE A 18 21.47 21.88 17.88
N SER A 19 21.58 20.55 17.75
CA SER A 19 21.14 19.60 18.77
C SER A 19 22.14 19.40 19.92
N ALA A 20 23.38 19.91 19.79
CA ALA A 20 24.47 19.68 20.75
C ALA A 20 24.59 20.79 21.82
N ASP A 21 24.01 21.98 21.60
CA ASP A 21 24.12 23.14 22.51
C ASP A 21 22.79 23.39 23.26
N PRO A 22 22.69 23.01 24.55
CA PRO A 22 21.45 23.17 25.32
C PRO A 22 21.07 24.63 25.59
N LYS A 23 21.99 25.59 25.50
CA LYS A 23 21.69 27.02 25.70
C LYS A 23 21.00 27.66 24.47
N ARG A 24 21.17 27.09 23.27
CA ARG A 24 20.47 27.54 22.05
C ARG A 24 19.03 27.04 21.94
N ARG A 25 18.66 26.00 22.70
CA ARG A 25 17.27 25.53 22.81
C ARG A 25 16.37 26.55 23.51
N SER A 26 16.91 27.35 24.43
CA SER A 26 16.14 28.28 25.26
C SER A 26 16.04 29.72 24.72
N SER A 27 16.92 30.14 23.80
CA SER A 27 16.95 31.53 23.29
C SER A 27 16.32 31.73 21.90
N SER A 28 15.76 30.69 21.30
CA SER A 28 14.98 30.86 20.08
C SER A 28 13.57 31.33 20.44
N ARG A 29 13.25 32.59 20.11
CA ARG A 29 11.88 33.15 20.15
C ARG A 29 10.87 32.40 19.24
N TYR A 30 11.28 31.31 18.60
CA TYR A 30 10.47 30.45 17.75
C TYR A 30 10.06 29.11 18.41
N PHE A 31 10.29 28.94 19.72
CA PHE A 31 10.05 27.68 20.43
C PHE A 31 8.81 27.59 21.37
N PRO A 32 7.69 28.34 21.21
CA PRO A 32 6.48 27.95 21.93
C PRO A 32 5.77 26.73 21.32
N TYR A 33 6.18 26.24 20.14
CA TYR A 33 5.45 25.21 19.41
C TYR A 33 5.90 23.77 19.67
N LEU A 34 6.99 23.56 20.43
CA LEU A 34 7.67 22.26 20.37
C LEU A 34 7.08 21.16 21.25
N PHE A 35 6.22 21.41 22.22
CA PHE A 35 5.62 20.32 22.99
C PHE A 35 4.22 20.66 23.49
N LYS A 36 3.23 20.45 22.62
CA LYS A 36 1.87 19.96 22.94
C LYS A 36 1.09 19.66 21.64
N PHE A 37 1.73 18.97 20.68
CA PHE A 37 0.95 18.29 19.65
C PHE A 37 0.33 17.04 20.29
N HIS A 38 -0.85 17.19 20.88
CA HIS A 38 -1.77 16.07 20.94
C HIS A 38 -2.18 15.81 19.49
N VAL A 39 -1.43 14.97 18.79
CA VAL A 39 -1.92 14.43 17.53
C VAL A 39 -3.12 13.59 17.93
N PRO A 40 -4.37 14.00 17.60
CA PRO A 40 -5.51 13.13 17.85
C PRO A 40 -5.18 11.76 17.26
N GLN A 41 -5.53 10.68 17.96
CA GLN A 41 -5.25 9.35 17.43
C GLN A 41 -5.80 9.29 16.00
N PRO A 42 -4.98 8.93 15.00
CA PRO A 42 -5.43 8.94 13.62
C PRO A 42 -6.64 8.01 13.53
N THR A 43 -7.77 8.52 13.01
CA THR A 43 -8.99 7.75 12.82
C THR A 43 -9.15 7.42 11.35
N CYS A 44 -9.56 6.19 11.04
CA CYS A 44 -9.73 5.76 9.67
C CYS A 44 -10.94 6.45 9.05
N VAL A 45 -10.73 7.13 7.92
CA VAL A 45 -11.79 7.86 7.18
C VAL A 45 -12.94 6.97 6.70
N PHE A 46 -12.74 5.65 6.65
CA PHE A 46 -13.75 4.70 6.17
C PHE A 46 -14.66 4.15 7.27
N CYS A 47 -14.16 4.01 8.49
CA CYS A 47 -14.87 3.30 9.57
C CYS A 47 -14.77 3.96 10.95
N GLY A 48 -14.04 5.05 11.09
CA GLY A 48 -13.86 5.78 12.35
C GLY A 48 -12.99 5.10 13.41
N SER A 49 -12.51 3.87 13.17
CA SER A 49 -11.62 3.15 14.10
C SER A 49 -10.22 3.77 14.13
N ILE A 50 -9.43 3.47 15.18
CA ILE A 50 -8.03 3.89 15.26
C ILE A 50 -7.28 3.33 14.05
N GLU A 51 -6.68 4.23 13.28
CA GLU A 51 -5.95 3.92 12.07
C GLU A 51 -4.48 3.64 12.37
N THR A 52 -4.14 2.37 12.31
CA THR A 52 -2.76 1.88 12.22
C THR A 52 -2.49 1.33 10.83
N TYR A 53 -1.22 1.07 10.49
CA TYR A 53 -0.91 0.33 9.26
C TYR A 53 -1.60 -1.04 9.24
N HIS A 54 -1.59 -1.74 10.37
CA HIS A 54 -2.30 -3.01 10.51
C HIS A 54 -3.80 -2.88 10.22
N HIS A 55 -4.44 -1.85 10.79
CA HIS A 55 -5.83 -1.58 10.53
C HIS A 55 -6.08 -1.30 9.05
N PHE A 56 -5.33 -0.38 8.47
CA PHE A 56 -5.46 0.02 7.07
C PHE A 56 -5.28 -1.16 6.10
N LEU A 57 -4.30 -2.03 6.37
CA LEU A 57 -3.93 -3.12 5.48
C LEU A 57 -4.81 -4.36 5.61
N PHE A 58 -5.29 -4.69 6.81
CA PHE A 58 -5.93 -5.99 7.09
C PHE A 58 -7.30 -5.91 7.75
N ILE A 59 -7.58 -4.90 8.59
CA ILE A 59 -8.78 -4.88 9.44
C ILE A 59 -9.89 -4.01 8.85
N CYS A 60 -9.54 -2.94 8.14
CA CYS A 60 -10.50 -1.96 7.66
C CYS A 60 -11.57 -2.62 6.77
N ARG A 61 -12.85 -2.52 7.18
CA ARG A 61 -13.98 -3.13 6.47
C ARG A 61 -14.06 -2.69 5.00
N TYR A 62 -13.80 -1.41 4.74
CA TYR A 62 -13.77 -0.89 3.37
C TYR A 62 -12.69 -1.59 2.52
N GLY A 63 -11.47 -1.68 3.04
CA GLY A 63 -10.37 -2.37 2.37
C GLY A 63 -10.67 -3.85 2.13
N GLN A 64 -11.21 -4.53 3.14
CA GLN A 64 -11.65 -5.93 3.02
C GLN A 64 -12.71 -6.11 1.93
N SER A 65 -13.71 -5.22 1.85
CA SER A 65 -14.74 -5.25 0.80
C SER A 65 -14.17 -5.05 -0.61
N VAL A 66 -13.16 -4.18 -0.79
CA VAL A 66 -12.46 -4.07 -2.08
C VAL A 66 -11.76 -5.38 -2.42
N TRP A 67 -11.07 -5.97 -1.45
CA TRP A 67 -10.34 -7.24 -1.63
C TRP A 67 -11.25 -8.43 -1.97
N GLN A 68 -12.54 -8.42 -1.58
CA GLN A 68 -13.47 -9.48 -1.92
C GLN A 68 -13.61 -9.68 -3.44
N TYR A 69 -13.57 -8.61 -4.24
CA TYR A 69 -13.62 -8.70 -5.70
C TYR A 69 -12.40 -9.40 -6.31
N PHE A 70 -11.27 -9.42 -5.61
CA PHE A 70 -10.03 -10.05 -6.06
C PHE A 70 -9.85 -11.50 -5.52
N LYS A 71 -10.82 -12.04 -4.77
CA LYS A 71 -10.75 -13.38 -4.17
C LYS A 71 -10.60 -14.49 -5.22
N LYS A 72 -11.24 -14.35 -6.38
CA LYS A 72 -11.11 -15.30 -7.50
C LYS A 72 -9.69 -15.29 -8.10
N ILE A 73 -9.03 -14.13 -8.12
CA ILE A 73 -7.62 -14.02 -8.54
C ILE A 73 -6.71 -14.72 -7.53
N GLN A 74 -6.93 -14.53 -6.23
CA GLN A 74 -6.20 -15.26 -5.17
C GLN A 74 -6.33 -16.78 -5.34
N GLN A 75 -7.54 -17.28 -5.64
CA GLN A 75 -7.80 -18.70 -5.90
C GLN A 75 -7.08 -19.23 -7.14
N ILE A 76 -7.15 -18.51 -8.27
CA ILE A 76 -6.44 -18.89 -9.52
C ILE A 76 -4.93 -18.94 -9.30
N LEU A 77 -4.42 -18.01 -8.50
CA LEU A 77 -3.02 -17.92 -8.16
C LEU A 77 -2.61 -18.95 -7.10
N GLU A 78 -3.56 -19.55 -6.37
CA GLU A 78 -3.28 -20.39 -5.19
C GLU A 78 -2.43 -19.63 -4.15
N CYS A 79 -2.69 -18.33 -4.01
CA CYS A 79 -2.04 -17.43 -3.05
C CYS A 79 -2.96 -17.18 -1.86
N PRO A 80 -2.60 -17.58 -0.61
CA PRO A 80 -3.31 -17.10 0.54
C PRO A 80 -3.15 -15.57 0.68
N PHE A 81 -4.17 -14.90 1.19
CA PHE A 81 -4.04 -13.49 1.56
C PHE A 81 -3.06 -13.38 2.73
N PRO A 82 -2.10 -12.44 2.69
CA PRO A 82 -1.15 -12.24 3.78
C PRO A 82 -1.90 -11.88 5.06
N ARG A 83 -1.42 -12.43 6.18
CA ARG A 83 -2.05 -12.29 7.50
C ARG A 83 -1.50 -11.13 8.30
N ASN A 84 -0.31 -10.64 7.93
CA ASN A 84 0.41 -9.59 8.62
C ASN A 84 1.33 -8.83 7.64
N GLU A 85 1.93 -7.76 8.13
CA GLU A 85 2.80 -6.86 7.38
C GLU A 85 4.05 -7.58 6.86
N LEU A 86 4.59 -8.54 7.62
CA LEU A 86 5.76 -9.31 7.23
C LEU A 86 5.47 -10.15 5.97
N GLU A 87 4.38 -10.91 5.99
CA GLU A 87 3.90 -11.67 4.83
C GLU A 87 3.52 -10.76 3.66
N LEU A 88 2.98 -9.58 3.96
CA LEU A 88 2.57 -8.65 2.94
C LEU A 88 3.76 -8.04 2.18
N PHE A 89 4.82 -7.65 2.88
CA PHE A 89 5.94 -6.90 2.30
C PHE A 89 7.16 -7.75 1.98
N PHE A 90 7.40 -8.83 2.72
CA PHE A 90 8.67 -9.55 2.68
C PHE A 90 8.52 -11.05 2.36
N GLU A 91 7.47 -11.72 2.85
CA GLU A 91 7.28 -13.16 2.63
C GLU A 91 6.16 -13.42 1.62
N LEU A 92 6.50 -13.45 0.33
CA LEU A 92 5.52 -13.80 -0.69
C LEU A 92 5.03 -15.24 -0.45
N PRO A 93 3.72 -15.47 -0.33
CA PRO A 93 3.19 -16.82 -0.24
C PRO A 93 3.64 -17.60 -1.47
N LYS A 94 4.33 -18.72 -1.27
CA LYS A 94 4.77 -19.53 -2.40
C LYS A 94 3.61 -20.43 -2.82
N PRO A 95 3.25 -20.46 -4.11
CA PRO A 95 2.26 -21.42 -4.59
C PRO A 95 2.83 -22.83 -4.39
N PRO A 96 1.98 -23.84 -4.15
CA PRO A 96 2.42 -25.22 -3.93
C PRO A 96 3.10 -25.82 -5.16
N ASP A 97 2.84 -25.28 -6.36
CA ASP A 97 3.42 -25.75 -7.61
C ASP A 97 4.71 -25.01 -8.00
N GLY A 98 5.83 -25.75 -8.00
CA GLY A 98 7.18 -25.25 -8.28
C GLY A 98 7.40 -24.74 -9.71
N TYR A 99 6.61 -25.19 -10.69
CA TYR A 99 6.77 -24.79 -12.10
C TYR A 99 6.37 -23.32 -12.33
N TYR A 100 5.47 -22.80 -11.49
CA TYR A 100 4.85 -21.48 -11.67
C TYR A 100 5.46 -20.37 -10.80
N VAL A 101 6.39 -20.69 -9.90
CA VAL A 101 7.00 -19.75 -8.95
C VAL A 101 7.53 -18.49 -9.65
N ARG A 102 8.20 -18.61 -10.80
CA ARG A 102 8.82 -17.45 -11.48
C ARG A 102 7.81 -16.46 -12.09
N GLY A 103 6.73 -16.95 -12.70
CA GLY A 103 5.68 -16.08 -13.26
C GLY A 103 4.79 -15.50 -12.17
N TYR A 104 4.50 -16.30 -11.16
CA TYR A 104 3.69 -15.94 -10.01
C TYR A 104 4.32 -14.83 -9.15
N LEU A 105 5.64 -14.90 -8.90
CA LEU A 105 6.39 -13.87 -8.15
C LEU A 105 6.25 -12.48 -8.77
N LYS A 106 5.86 -12.36 -10.05
CA LYS A 106 5.65 -11.09 -10.73
C LYS A 106 4.20 -10.60 -10.68
N ILE A 107 3.21 -11.50 -10.76
CA ILE A 107 1.78 -11.15 -10.85
C ILE A 107 1.24 -10.68 -9.51
N TRP A 108 1.50 -11.43 -8.44
CA TRP A 108 0.92 -11.13 -7.13
C TRP A 108 1.35 -9.74 -6.59
N PRO A 109 2.63 -9.32 -6.68
CA PRO A 109 3.01 -7.96 -6.30
C PRO A 109 2.28 -6.87 -7.09
N ILE A 110 2.00 -7.08 -8.38
CA ILE A 110 1.23 -6.13 -9.20
C ILE A 110 -0.21 -6.03 -8.69
N VAL A 111 -0.87 -7.18 -8.51
CA VAL A 111 -2.24 -7.27 -7.94
C VAL A 111 -2.34 -6.50 -6.64
N ARG A 112 -1.43 -6.81 -5.72
CA ARG A 112 -1.39 -6.23 -4.39
C ARG A 112 -1.10 -4.74 -4.41
N ALA A 113 -0.11 -4.30 -5.18
CA ALA A 113 0.25 -2.89 -5.30
C ALA A 113 -0.91 -2.07 -5.87
N CYS A 114 -1.55 -2.52 -6.95
CA CYS A 114 -2.65 -1.80 -7.57
C CYS A 114 -3.88 -1.68 -6.65
N VAL A 115 -4.24 -2.74 -5.93
CA VAL A 115 -5.38 -2.72 -5.00
C VAL A 115 -5.11 -1.79 -3.81
N TYR A 116 -3.96 -1.94 -3.14
CA TYR A 116 -3.62 -1.06 -2.03
C TYR A 116 -3.40 0.39 -2.45
N TYR A 117 -2.85 0.62 -3.65
CA TYR A 117 -2.72 1.97 -4.19
C TYR A 117 -4.10 2.64 -4.32
N GLN A 118 -5.11 1.96 -4.85
CA GLN A 118 -6.44 2.54 -5.00
C GLN A 118 -7.15 2.76 -3.66
N ILE A 119 -7.01 1.84 -2.71
CA ILE A 119 -7.52 2.02 -1.34
C ILE A 119 -6.83 3.22 -0.66
N TRP A 120 -5.50 3.31 -0.80
CA TRP A 120 -4.72 4.41 -0.25
C TRP A 120 -5.06 5.74 -0.91
N LEU A 121 -5.26 5.77 -2.22
CA LEU A 121 -5.64 6.96 -2.97
C LEU A 121 -7.00 7.46 -2.49
N GLN A 122 -8.00 6.58 -2.35
CA GLN A 122 -9.30 6.96 -1.82
C GLN A 122 -9.19 7.48 -0.38
N ARG A 123 -8.35 6.87 0.45
CA ARG A 123 -8.08 7.34 1.82
C ARG A 123 -7.48 8.74 1.79
N ALA A 124 -6.47 8.98 0.96
CA ALA A 124 -5.80 10.26 0.84
C ALA A 124 -6.75 11.33 0.31
N ASP A 125 -7.56 11.00 -0.70
CA ASP A 125 -8.60 11.86 -1.24
C ASP A 125 -9.53 12.35 -0.13
N LEU A 126 -10.07 11.46 0.68
CA LEU A 126 -10.99 11.84 1.77
C LEU A 126 -10.31 12.58 2.93
N MET A 127 -9.04 12.27 3.21
CA MET A 127 -8.25 12.97 4.23
C MET A 127 -7.94 14.42 3.86
N PHE A 128 -7.62 14.67 2.58
CA PHE A 128 -7.18 16.00 2.12
C PHE A 128 -8.28 16.79 1.39
N ARG A 129 -9.32 16.11 0.91
CA ARG A 129 -10.45 16.65 0.14
C ARG A 129 -11.76 15.99 0.63
N PRO A 130 -12.23 16.36 1.83
CA PRO A 130 -13.42 15.75 2.45
C PRO A 130 -14.72 16.06 1.71
N ASP A 131 -14.70 16.99 0.76
CA ASP A 131 -15.78 17.32 -0.17
C ASP A 131 -16.01 16.24 -1.24
N LEU A 132 -15.01 15.38 -1.50
CA LEU A 132 -15.13 14.31 -2.47
C LEU A 132 -16.05 13.19 -1.95
N PRO A 133 -16.89 12.59 -2.81
CA PRO A 133 -17.71 11.47 -2.42
C PRO A 133 -16.85 10.25 -2.08
N LEU A 134 -17.28 9.50 -1.07
CA LEU A 134 -16.73 8.18 -0.79
C LEU A 134 -17.09 7.24 -1.95
N LYS A 135 -16.09 6.81 -2.71
CA LYS A 135 -16.26 5.76 -3.72
C LYS A 135 -16.67 4.46 -3.04
N THR A 136 -17.63 3.76 -3.60
CA THR A 136 -18.01 2.42 -3.18
C THR A 136 -16.82 1.45 -3.32
N PRO A 137 -16.78 0.33 -2.57
CA PRO A 137 -15.74 -0.68 -2.74
C PRO A 137 -15.66 -1.23 -4.17
N LEU A 138 -16.80 -1.34 -4.87
CA LEU A 138 -16.85 -1.79 -6.26
C LEU A 138 -16.16 -0.80 -7.21
N GLU A 139 -16.44 0.51 -7.10
CA GLU A 139 -15.80 1.52 -7.93
C GLU A 139 -14.27 1.50 -7.74
N THR A 140 -13.82 1.43 -6.48
CA THR A 140 -12.39 1.29 -6.16
C THR A 140 -11.80 0.00 -6.73
N ALA A 141 -12.55 -1.11 -6.68
CA ALA A 141 -12.14 -2.37 -7.28
C ALA A 141 -12.05 -2.30 -8.82
N ILE A 142 -12.96 -1.60 -9.50
CA ILE A 142 -12.92 -1.37 -10.95
C ILE A 142 -11.66 -0.59 -11.35
N HIS A 143 -11.32 0.46 -10.60
CA HIS A 143 -10.09 1.23 -10.83
C HIS A 143 -8.84 0.37 -10.59
N ALA A 144 -8.82 -0.41 -9.51
CA ALA A 144 -7.71 -1.32 -9.20
C ALA A 144 -7.57 -2.41 -10.27
N ALA A 145 -8.68 -2.96 -10.75
CA ALA A 145 -8.69 -3.99 -11.78
C ALA A 145 -8.20 -3.43 -13.12
N SER A 146 -8.55 -2.19 -13.45
CA SER A 146 -8.06 -1.51 -14.65
C SER A 146 -6.55 -1.28 -14.63
N LEU A 147 -6.00 -0.83 -13.50
CA LEU A 147 -4.54 -0.72 -13.33
C LEU A 147 -3.86 -2.08 -13.39
N ASN A 148 -4.45 -3.09 -12.75
CA ASN A 148 -3.94 -4.46 -12.80
C ASN A 148 -3.87 -5.00 -14.23
N TYR A 149 -4.96 -4.85 -14.98
CA TYR A 149 -5.04 -5.31 -16.35
C TYR A 149 -3.95 -4.67 -17.21
N LEU A 150 -3.79 -3.34 -17.11
CA LEU A 150 -2.75 -2.59 -17.84
C LEU A 150 -1.34 -3.12 -17.53
N ASN A 151 -1.00 -3.24 -16.24
CA ASN A 151 0.33 -3.68 -15.81
C ASN A 151 0.61 -5.14 -16.22
N LEU A 152 -0.38 -6.02 -16.15
CA LEU A 152 -0.23 -7.41 -16.58
C LEU A 152 -0.10 -7.52 -18.11
N MET A 153 -0.80 -6.69 -18.89
CA MET A 153 -0.63 -6.66 -20.34
C MET A 153 0.77 -6.19 -20.75
N ILE A 154 1.34 -5.22 -20.05
CA ILE A 154 2.75 -4.81 -20.25
C ILE A 154 3.68 -5.97 -19.91
N LEU A 155 3.50 -6.59 -18.74
CA LEU A 155 4.31 -7.74 -18.33
C LEU A 155 4.29 -8.88 -19.36
N ILE A 156 3.14 -9.19 -19.96
CA ILE A 156 3.03 -10.25 -20.98
C ILE A 156 3.79 -9.88 -22.25
N ARG A 157 3.76 -8.61 -22.68
CA ARG A 157 4.51 -8.14 -23.87
C ARG A 157 6.02 -8.31 -23.68
N ASP A 158 6.50 -8.08 -22.46
CA ASP A 158 7.92 -8.14 -22.13
C ASP A 158 8.42 -9.59 -21.89
N LEU A 159 7.51 -10.55 -21.77
CA LEU A 159 7.86 -11.94 -21.51
C LEU A 159 8.08 -12.71 -22.84
N PRO A 160 9.13 -13.56 -22.91
CA PRO A 160 9.33 -14.39 -24.09
C PRO A 160 8.14 -15.35 -24.28
N PRO A 161 7.73 -15.64 -25.53
CA PRO A 161 6.63 -16.57 -25.80
C PRO A 161 7.03 -17.98 -25.37
N GLN A 162 6.66 -18.36 -24.15
CA GLN A 162 6.87 -19.70 -23.60
C GLN A 162 5.52 -20.33 -23.25
N LYS A 163 5.43 -21.66 -23.40
CA LYS A 163 4.28 -22.46 -22.99
C LYS A 163 4.16 -22.40 -21.46
N GLY A 164 3.20 -21.62 -20.93
CA GLY A 164 3.00 -21.55 -19.48
C GLY A 164 2.09 -20.44 -18.93
N TYR A 165 1.62 -19.50 -19.76
CA TYR A 165 0.89 -18.31 -19.27
C TYR A 165 -0.62 -18.49 -19.00
N THR A 166 -1.14 -19.72 -18.99
CA THR A 166 -2.59 -19.99 -18.83
C THR A 166 -3.18 -19.34 -17.57
N LYS A 167 -2.46 -19.36 -16.44
CA LYS A 167 -2.90 -18.68 -15.21
C LYS A 167 -2.94 -17.15 -15.38
N VAL A 168 -2.03 -16.55 -16.13
CA VAL A 168 -2.03 -15.10 -16.41
C VAL A 168 -3.24 -14.71 -17.25
N PHE A 169 -3.56 -15.48 -18.29
CA PHE A 169 -4.77 -15.27 -19.09
C PHE A 169 -6.05 -15.45 -18.26
N ASN A 170 -6.07 -16.41 -17.34
CA ASN A 170 -7.19 -16.57 -16.40
C ASN A 170 -7.33 -15.36 -15.46
N VAL A 171 -6.23 -14.81 -14.95
CA VAL A 171 -6.24 -13.58 -14.14
C VAL A 171 -6.74 -12.40 -14.98
N LEU A 172 -6.25 -12.22 -16.20
CA LEU A 172 -6.71 -11.17 -17.11
C LEU A 172 -8.22 -11.27 -17.38
N ARG A 173 -8.74 -12.48 -17.59
CA ARG A 173 -10.18 -12.72 -17.77
C ARG A 173 -10.97 -12.25 -16.55
N VAL A 174 -10.55 -12.65 -15.34
CA VAL A 174 -11.22 -12.20 -14.10
C VAL A 174 -11.13 -10.68 -13.93
N LEU A 175 -9.99 -10.06 -14.29
CA LEU A 175 -9.86 -8.61 -14.25
C LEU A 175 -10.81 -7.92 -15.23
N SER A 176 -11.02 -8.48 -16.42
CA SER A 176 -12.03 -7.99 -17.36
C SER A 176 -13.44 -8.08 -16.75
N ASP A 177 -13.79 -9.21 -16.11
CA ASP A 177 -15.09 -9.38 -15.45
C ASP A 177 -15.33 -8.31 -14.36
N ILE A 178 -14.30 -7.93 -13.60
CA ILE A 178 -14.40 -6.91 -12.55
C ILE A 178 -14.59 -5.51 -13.15
N ARG A 179 -13.99 -5.23 -14.31
CA ARG A 179 -13.99 -3.90 -14.94
C ARG A 179 -15.30 -3.54 -15.64
N GLY A 180 -16.11 -4.54 -16.00
CA GLY A 180 -17.30 -4.38 -16.85
C GLY A 180 -16.96 -4.46 -18.33
#